data_AF-A0A9D8H7U3-F1
#
_entry.id   AF-A0A9D8H7U3-F1
#
_cell.length_a   1.000
_cell.length_b   1.000
_cell.length_c   1.000
_cell.angle_alpha   90.00
_cell.angle_beta   90.00
_cell.angle_gamma   90.00
#
_symmetry.space_group_name_H-M   'P 1'
#
loop_
_entity.id
_entity.type
_entity.pdbx_description
1 polymer ?
#
loop_
_entity_poly.entity_id
_entity_poly.type
_entity_poly.pdbx_seq_one_letter_code
_entity_poly.pdbx_strand_id
1 'polypeptide(L)'
;MRRIGLLLVTVLLVAGCSSSEQLEASKAFCRAADRYDSHLERELEQGKVDLERQIELVAELARTAPPDIEDDAALFFDSLERVEDDPSIRDDPAVREAVDDVNRYANQACGVYDSGGGF
;
A
#
# COMPACT_ATOMS: atom_id res chain seq x y z
N MET A 1 -24.86 -21.40 56.71
CA MET A 1 -24.06 -21.70 55.49
C MET A 1 -24.61 -20.88 54.33
N ARG A 2 -23.70 -20.36 53.49
CA ARG A 2 -23.80 -19.17 52.62
C ARG A 2 -24.92 -19.23 51.54
N ARG A 3 -25.63 -18.11 51.38
CA ARG A 3 -26.42 -17.77 50.19
C ARG A 3 -25.45 -17.30 49.10
N ILE A 4 -25.41 -17.97 47.96
CA ILE A 4 -24.58 -17.57 46.80
C ILE A 4 -25.40 -16.54 46.02
N GLY A 5 -25.02 -15.27 46.14
CA GLY A 5 -25.54 -14.18 45.32
C GLY A 5 -24.93 -14.24 43.94
N LEU A 6 -25.78 -14.34 42.92
CA LEU A 6 -25.39 -14.27 41.51
C LEU A 6 -25.12 -12.79 41.18
N LEU A 7 -23.85 -12.42 41.01
CA LEU A 7 -23.44 -11.11 40.52
C LEU A 7 -23.62 -11.06 39.01
N LEU A 8 -24.55 -10.22 38.53
CA LEU A 8 -24.61 -9.79 37.14
C LEU A 8 -23.34 -9.00 36.80
N VAL A 9 -22.55 -9.51 35.86
CA VAL A 9 -21.44 -8.77 35.24
C VAL A 9 -21.96 -8.17 33.94
N THR A 10 -22.23 -6.87 33.95
CA THR A 10 -22.55 -6.08 32.77
C THR A 10 -21.25 -5.84 31.98
N VAL A 11 -21.11 -6.51 30.84
CA VAL A 11 -20.02 -6.26 29.89
C VAL A 11 -20.34 -4.96 29.15
N LEU A 12 -19.62 -3.89 29.48
CA LEU A 12 -19.57 -2.66 28.68
C LEU A 12 -18.79 -2.97 27.40
N LEU A 13 -19.51 -3.17 26.29
CA LEU A 13 -18.94 -3.11 24.95
C LEU A 13 -18.47 -1.68 24.71
N VAL A 14 -17.17 -1.45 24.89
CA VAL A 14 -16.53 -0.24 24.37
C VAL A 14 -16.52 -0.43 22.85
N ALA A 15 -17.50 0.15 22.17
CA ALA A 15 -17.43 0.39 20.74
C ALA A 15 -16.29 1.38 20.51
N GLY A 16 -15.08 0.86 20.34
CA GLY A 16 -13.95 1.62 19.82
C GLY A 16 -14.27 1.98 18.37
N CYS A 17 -14.94 3.11 18.17
CA CYS A 17 -14.89 3.80 16.89
C CYS A 17 -13.45 4.32 16.76
N SER A 18 -12.59 3.53 16.13
CA SER A 18 -11.32 4.06 15.61
C SER A 18 -11.70 5.07 14.55
N SER A 19 -11.60 6.36 14.88
CA SER A 19 -11.48 7.41 13.87
C SER A 19 -10.25 7.06 13.06
N SER A 20 -10.45 6.50 11.86
CA SER A 20 -9.38 6.37 10.88
C SER A 20 -8.89 7.77 10.57
N GLU A 21 -7.78 8.19 11.18
CA GLU A 21 -7.09 9.39 10.75
C GLU A 21 -6.74 9.18 9.28
N GLN A 22 -7.38 9.93 8.40
CA GLN A 22 -7.13 9.85 6.98
C GLN A 22 -5.71 10.38 6.76
N LEU A 23 -4.82 9.51 6.30
CA LEU A 23 -3.44 9.89 5.99
C LEU A 23 -3.47 11.03 4.97
N GLU A 24 -2.74 12.11 5.24
CA GLU A 24 -2.67 13.26 4.33
C GLU A 24 -1.47 13.11 3.39
N ALA A 25 -1.72 12.67 2.16
CA ALA A 25 -0.72 12.67 1.10
C ALA A 25 -0.74 13.95 0.27
N SER A 26 0.40 14.28 -0.35
CA SER A 26 0.45 15.40 -1.29
C SER A 26 -0.36 15.11 -2.56
N LYS A 27 -0.91 16.16 -3.19
CA LYS A 27 -1.57 16.02 -4.51
C LYS A 27 -0.63 15.49 -5.60
N ALA A 28 0.68 15.70 -5.45
CA ALA A 28 1.68 15.19 -6.37
C ALA A 28 1.81 13.67 -6.23
N PHE A 29 1.91 13.18 -5.00
CA PHE A 29 1.93 11.76 -4.67
C PHE A 29 0.68 11.05 -5.19
N CYS A 30 -0.51 11.54 -4.84
CA CYS A 30 -1.75 10.89 -5.28
C CYS A 30 -1.90 10.86 -6.80
N ARG A 31 -1.40 11.89 -7.52
CA ARG A 31 -1.39 11.87 -8.99
C ARG A 31 -0.40 10.86 -9.55
N ALA A 32 0.75 10.67 -8.91
CA ALA A 32 1.70 9.63 -9.30
C ALA A 32 1.10 8.24 -9.10
N ALA A 33 0.47 8.01 -7.93
CA ALA A 33 -0.17 6.75 -7.60
C ALA A 33 -1.31 6.40 -8.56
N ASP A 34 -2.21 7.35 -8.84
CA ASP A 34 -3.32 7.19 -9.80
C ASP A 34 -2.84 6.83 -11.22
N ARG A 35 -1.74 7.46 -11.69
CA ARG A 35 -1.18 7.13 -13.00
C ARG A 35 -0.57 5.73 -13.05
N TYR A 36 0.03 5.28 -11.96
CA TYR A 36 0.56 3.92 -11.85
C TYR A 36 -0.58 2.90 -11.78
N ASP A 37 -1.58 3.12 -10.92
CA ASP A 37 -2.79 2.29 -10.81
C ASP A 37 -3.50 2.13 -12.18
N SER A 38 -3.79 3.27 -12.82
CA SER A 38 -4.40 3.29 -14.16
C SER A 38 -3.55 2.56 -15.21
N HIS A 39 -2.23 2.53 -15.05
CA HIS A 39 -1.35 1.80 -15.96
C HIS A 39 -1.45 0.30 -15.75
N LEU A 40 -1.41 -0.16 -14.50
CA LEU A 40 -1.58 -1.55 -14.12
C LEU A 40 -2.94 -2.10 -14.59
N GLU A 41 -4.02 -1.31 -14.43
CA GLU A 41 -5.34 -1.66 -14.96
C GLU A 41 -5.31 -1.89 -16.48
N ARG A 42 -4.65 -1.00 -17.23
CA ARG A 42 -4.51 -1.16 -18.69
C ARG A 42 -3.69 -2.38 -19.07
N GLU A 43 -2.63 -2.69 -18.33
CA GLU A 43 -1.81 -3.88 -18.57
C GLU A 43 -2.60 -5.16 -18.30
N LEU A 44 -3.43 -5.17 -17.25
CA LEU A 44 -4.33 -6.27 -16.92
C LEU A 44 -5.37 -6.48 -18.02
N GLU A 45 -6.00 -5.41 -18.51
CA GLU A 45 -6.94 -5.45 -19.63
C GLU A 45 -6.30 -5.97 -20.92
N GLN A 46 -5.05 -5.60 -21.17
CA GLN A 46 -4.32 -5.96 -22.39
C GLN A 46 -3.58 -7.30 -22.30
N GLY A 47 -3.40 -7.83 -21.08
CA GLY A 47 -2.58 -9.01 -20.81
C GLY A 47 -1.09 -8.81 -21.16
N LYS A 48 -0.59 -7.57 -21.09
CA LYS A 48 0.78 -7.21 -21.49
C LYS A 48 1.40 -6.30 -20.44
N VAL A 49 2.56 -6.72 -19.93
CA VAL A 49 3.42 -5.92 -19.05
C VAL A 49 4.34 -5.03 -19.88
N ASP A 50 4.47 -3.78 -19.45
CA ASP A 50 5.31 -2.71 -19.97
C ASP A 50 6.20 -2.18 -18.83
N LEU A 51 7.25 -2.95 -18.52
CA LEU A 51 8.10 -2.70 -17.36
C LEU A 51 8.81 -1.34 -17.43
N GLU A 52 9.27 -0.93 -18.61
CA GLU A 52 9.90 0.38 -18.82
C GLU A 52 8.96 1.50 -18.36
N ARG A 53 7.67 1.40 -18.72
CA ARG A 53 6.66 2.37 -18.30
C ARG A 53 6.35 2.28 -16.80
N GLN A 54 6.34 1.10 -16.21
CA GLN A 54 6.19 0.94 -14.75
C GLN A 54 7.35 1.64 -14.01
N ILE A 55 8.60 1.45 -14.44
CA ILE A 55 9.80 2.08 -13.86
C ILE A 55 9.66 3.60 -13.87
N GLU A 56 9.26 4.20 -15.00
CA GLU A 56 9.07 5.65 -15.09
C GLU A 56 8.01 6.19 -14.12
N LEU A 57 6.90 5.45 -13.96
CA LEU A 57 5.79 5.84 -13.10
C LEU A 57 6.14 5.69 -11.62
N VAL A 58 6.81 4.59 -11.26
CA VAL A 58 7.26 4.35 -9.88
C VAL A 58 8.40 5.31 -9.51
N ALA A 59 9.24 5.74 -10.44
CA ALA A 59 10.20 6.82 -10.21
C ALA A 59 9.51 8.16 -9.84
N GLU A 60 8.36 8.47 -10.44
CA GLU A 60 7.57 9.65 -10.07
C GLU A 60 6.87 9.47 -8.72
N LEU A 61 6.38 8.27 -8.44
CA LEU A 61 5.79 7.91 -7.15
C LEU A 61 6.81 8.08 -6.01
N ALA A 62 8.00 7.49 -6.16
CA ALA A 62 9.09 7.59 -5.19
C ALA A 62 9.55 9.04 -4.96
N ARG A 63 9.71 9.83 -6.03
CA ARG A 63 10.09 11.26 -5.92
C ARG A 63 9.06 12.13 -5.21
N THR A 64 7.81 11.69 -5.13
CA THR A 64 6.72 12.45 -4.51
C THR A 64 6.26 11.84 -3.19
N ALA A 65 6.90 10.76 -2.76
CA ALA A 65 6.61 10.06 -1.52
C ALA A 65 6.75 11.00 -0.31
N PRO A 66 5.79 10.97 0.64
CA PRO A 66 5.97 11.64 1.92
C PRO A 66 7.04 10.92 2.76
N PRO A 67 7.62 11.61 3.76
CA PRO A 67 8.71 11.06 4.59
C PRO A 67 8.40 9.71 5.23
N ASP A 68 7.14 9.46 5.58
CA ASP A 68 6.70 8.24 6.26
C ASP A 68 6.87 6.96 5.42
N ILE A 69 6.95 7.08 4.08
CA ILE A 69 7.08 5.95 3.13
C ILE A 69 8.19 6.18 2.09
N GLU A 70 9.06 7.16 2.30
CA GLU A 70 10.11 7.55 1.35
C GLU A 70 11.09 6.38 1.07
N ASP A 71 11.54 5.71 2.13
CA ASP A 71 12.49 4.59 2.02
C ASP A 71 11.86 3.38 1.30
N ASP A 72 10.60 3.06 1.59
CA ASP A 72 9.89 1.96 0.94
C ASP A 72 9.62 2.25 -0.54
N ALA A 73 9.24 3.49 -0.88
CA ALA A 73 9.05 3.89 -2.27
C ALA A 73 10.37 3.90 -3.06
N ALA A 74 11.48 4.28 -2.42
CA ALA A 74 12.80 4.19 -3.02
C ALA A 74 13.23 2.73 -3.25
N LEU A 75 13.00 1.84 -2.29
CA LEU A 75 13.30 0.41 -2.42
C LEU A 75 12.44 -0.23 -3.52
N PHE A 76 11.17 0.13 -3.61
CA PHE A 76 10.29 -0.35 -4.67
C PHE A 76 10.82 0.07 -6.04
N PHE A 77 11.17 1.34 -6.22
CA PHE A 77 11.74 1.84 -7.48
C PHE A 77 13.03 1.12 -7.88
N ASP A 78 14.01 1.06 -6.97
CA ASP A 78 15.29 0.40 -7.23
C ASP A 78 15.13 -1.10 -7.54
N SER A 79 14.15 -1.76 -6.90
CA SER A 79 13.83 -3.17 -7.17
C SER A 79 13.26 -3.36 -8.57
N LEU A 80 12.39 -2.44 -9.00
CA LEU A 80 11.81 -2.42 -10.35
C LEU A 80 12.88 -2.24 -11.44
N GLU A 81 13.90 -1.40 -11.20
CA GLU A 81 15.01 -1.21 -12.14
C GLU A 81 15.87 -2.47 -12.31
N ARG A 82 15.92 -3.34 -11.30
CA ARG A 82 16.79 -4.51 -11.29
C ARG A 82 16.09 -5.83 -11.62
N VAL A 83 14.75 -5.87 -11.62
CA VAL A 83 13.99 -7.12 -11.70
C VAL A 83 14.13 -7.88 -13.02
N GLU A 84 14.49 -7.20 -14.11
CA GLU A 84 14.81 -7.85 -15.39
C GLU A 84 16.12 -8.65 -15.33
N ASP A 85 17.13 -8.08 -14.65
CA ASP A 85 18.45 -8.68 -14.52
C ASP A 85 18.50 -9.70 -13.39
N ASP A 86 17.73 -9.48 -12.32
CA ASP A 86 17.60 -10.36 -11.17
C ASP A 86 16.12 -10.61 -10.80
N PRO A 87 15.49 -11.64 -11.37
CA PRO A 87 14.11 -11.99 -11.06
C PRO A 87 13.88 -12.42 -9.62
N SER A 88 14.93 -12.80 -8.87
CA SER A 88 14.79 -13.26 -7.48
C SER A 88 14.39 -12.14 -6.52
N ILE A 89 14.54 -10.88 -6.94
CA ILE A 89 14.06 -9.68 -6.25
C ILE A 89 12.56 -9.77 -5.94
N ARG A 90 11.76 -10.44 -6.79
CA ARG A 90 10.32 -10.64 -6.56
C ARG A 90 10.01 -11.47 -5.31
N ASP A 91 10.95 -12.31 -4.91
CA ASP A 91 10.83 -13.18 -3.73
C ASP A 91 11.50 -12.56 -2.49
N ASP A 92 12.13 -11.39 -2.62
CA ASP A 92 12.75 -10.70 -1.49
C ASP A 92 11.66 -10.17 -0.54
N PRO A 93 11.63 -10.63 0.73
CA PRO A 93 10.60 -10.22 1.68
C PRO A 93 10.62 -8.71 1.97
N ALA A 94 11.78 -8.05 1.93
CA ALA A 94 11.87 -6.61 2.15
C ALA A 94 11.27 -5.82 0.99
N VAL A 95 11.44 -6.31 -0.24
CA VAL A 95 10.84 -5.69 -1.43
C VAL A 95 9.33 -5.82 -1.41
N ARG A 96 8.82 -7.01 -1.03
CA ARG A 96 7.38 -7.24 -0.88
C ARG A 96 6.76 -6.34 0.18
N GLU A 97 7.40 -6.24 1.35
CA GLU A 97 6.96 -5.36 2.43
C GLU A 97 6.93 -3.89 1.98
N ALA A 98 7.97 -3.41 1.30
CA ALA A 98 8.00 -2.05 0.77
C ALA A 98 6.89 -1.78 -0.26
N VAL A 99 6.63 -2.71 -1.18
CA VAL A 99 5.51 -2.60 -2.14
C VAL A 99 4.16 -2.55 -1.41
N ASP A 100 3.95 -3.43 -0.44
CA ASP A 100 2.71 -3.49 0.35
C ASP A 100 2.51 -2.21 1.17
N ASP A 101 3.57 -1.64 1.73
CA ASP A 101 3.52 -0.42 2.53
C ASP A 101 3.19 0.81 1.69
N VAL A 102 3.82 0.94 0.52
CA VAL A 102 3.52 2.01 -0.45
C VAL A 102 2.08 1.90 -0.97
N ASN A 103 1.65 0.70 -1.35
CA ASN A 103 0.29 0.47 -1.85
C ASN A 103 -0.75 0.74 -0.77
N ARG A 104 -0.51 0.28 0.46
CA ARG A 104 -1.38 0.53 1.62
C ARG A 104 -1.49 2.01 1.93
N TYR A 105 -0.36 2.74 1.93
CA TYR A 105 -0.35 4.18 2.16
C TYR A 105 -1.14 4.92 1.07
N ALA A 106 -0.89 4.61 -0.20
CA ALA A 106 -1.58 5.21 -1.33
C ALA A 106 -3.07 4.90 -1.35
N ASN A 107 -3.48 3.67 -1.01
CA ASN A 107 -4.89 3.32 -0.87
C ASN A 107 -5.58 4.17 0.21
N GLN A 108 -4.99 4.25 1.40
CA GLN A 108 -5.57 5.00 2.53
C GLN A 108 -5.59 6.52 2.31
N ALA A 109 -4.55 7.07 1.68
CA ALA A 109 -4.38 8.51 1.52
C ALA A 109 -4.98 9.06 0.21
N CYS A 110 -5.04 8.24 -0.85
CA CYS A 110 -5.40 8.68 -2.20
C CYS A 110 -6.59 7.91 -2.81
N GLY A 111 -7.00 6.77 -2.24
CA GLY A 111 -8.13 5.97 -2.74
C GLY A 111 -7.84 5.23 -4.05
N VAL A 112 -6.61 4.79 -4.26
CA VAL A 112 -6.15 4.00 -5.42
C VAL A 112 -5.87 2.54 -5.03
N TYR A 113 -5.67 1.66 -6.01
CA TYR A 113 -5.38 0.22 -5.80
C TYR A 113 -6.52 -0.55 -5.08
N ASP A 114 -7.76 -0.08 -5.15
CA ASP A 114 -8.94 -0.68 -4.50
C ASP A 114 -9.32 -2.07 -5.09
N SER A 115 -8.73 -2.43 -6.23
CA SER A 115 -8.92 -3.68 -6.95
C SER A 115 -8.08 -4.85 -6.38
N GLY A 116 -8.00 -5.00 -5.06
CA GLY A 116 -7.72 -6.27 -4.36
C GLY A 116 -6.47 -7.07 -4.74
N GLY A 117 -5.45 -6.47 -5.37
CA GLY A 117 -4.29 -7.18 -5.91
C GLY A 117 -2.99 -6.81 -5.22
N GLY A 118 -2.61 -7.58 -4.19
CA GLY A 118 -1.20 -7.72 -3.85
C GLY A 118 -0.49 -8.41 -5.01
N PHE A 119 0.65 -7.86 -5.44
CA PHE A 119 1.54 -8.49 -6.42
C PHE A 119 2.23 -9.72 -5.83
#